data_AF-A0A4V3A890-F1
#
_entry.id   AF-A0A4V3A890-F1
#
_cell.length_a   1.000
_cell.length_b   1.000
_cell.length_c   1.000
_cell.angle_alpha   90.00
_cell.angle_beta   90.00
_cell.angle_gamma   90.00
#
_symmetry.space_group_name_H-M   'P 1'
#
loop_
_entity.id
_entity.type
_entity.pdbx_description
1 polymer ?
#
loop_
_entity_poly.entity_id
_entity_poly.type
_entity_poly.pdbx_seq_one_letter_code
_entity_poly.pdbx_strand_id
1 'polypeptide(L)'
;MTTATSITVRVPLTIRRPGRKTVVTPVRSGGEIQVPTRADPALVKALARAFRYQRLLDEGRYASISEMAQAERIERGYLGSL
;
A
#
# COMPACT_ATOMS: atom_id res chain seq x y z
N MET A 1 -37.51 -37.31 -16.26
CA MET A 1 -36.54 -37.86 -15.30
C MET A 1 -35.52 -36.77 -14.99
N THR A 2 -35.36 -36.44 -13.71
CA THR A 2 -34.64 -35.26 -13.21
C THR A 2 -33.14 -35.53 -13.19
N THR A 3 -32.35 -34.89 -14.05
CA THR A 3 -30.89 -35.02 -14.02
C THR A 3 -30.30 -33.75 -13.41
N ALA A 4 -29.76 -33.90 -12.19
CA ALA A 4 -29.08 -32.84 -11.47
C ALA A 4 -27.90 -32.28 -12.28
N THR A 5 -27.98 -31.04 -12.71
CA THR A 5 -26.94 -30.35 -13.48
C THR A 5 -25.89 -29.75 -12.53
N SER A 6 -25.11 -30.59 -11.83
CA SER A 6 -23.95 -30.11 -11.08
C SER A 6 -22.66 -30.45 -11.82
N ILE A 7 -21.82 -29.43 -12.02
CA ILE A 7 -20.51 -29.57 -12.67
C ILE A 7 -19.46 -29.51 -11.57
N THR A 8 -18.71 -30.60 -11.38
CA THR A 8 -17.59 -30.66 -10.44
C THR A 8 -16.28 -30.44 -11.20
N VAL A 9 -15.57 -29.36 -10.88
CA VAL A 9 -14.25 -29.06 -11.44
C VAL A 9 -13.18 -29.34 -10.39
N ARG A 10 -12.19 -30.18 -10.74
CA ARG A 10 -11.02 -30.44 -9.90
C ARG A 10 -9.87 -29.55 -10.38
N VAL A 11 -9.55 -28.53 -9.60
CA VAL A 11 -8.42 -27.63 -9.87
C VAL A 11 -7.26 -28.03 -8.97
N PRO A 12 -6.12 -28.51 -9.51
CA PRO A 12 -4.95 -28.80 -8.69
C PRO A 12 -4.35 -27.48 -8.19
N LEU A 13 -4.38 -27.27 -6.87
CA LEU A 13 -3.81 -26.09 -6.22
C LEU A 13 -2.69 -26.50 -5.26
N THR A 14 -1.48 -26.01 -5.52
CA THR A 14 -0.35 -26.17 -4.60
C THR A 14 -0.28 -24.98 -3.65
N ILE A 15 -0.76 -25.14 -2.42
CA ILE A 15 -0.71 -24.09 -1.40
C ILE A 15 0.67 -24.10 -0.75
N ARG A 16 1.51 -23.11 -1.07
CA ARG A 16 2.73 -22.83 -0.31
C ARG A 16 2.40 -21.92 0.86
N ARG A 17 2.86 -22.26 2.07
CA ARG A 17 2.76 -21.40 3.25
C ARG A 17 4.08 -20.63 3.43
N PRO A 18 4.26 -19.45 2.81
CA PRO A 18 5.36 -18.59 3.20
C PRO A 18 5.16 -18.20 4.67
N GLY A 19 6.23 -18.05 5.44
CA GLY A 19 6.18 -17.66 6.86
C GLY A 19 5.52 -16.31 7.16
N ARG A 20 4.99 -15.63 6.13
CA ARG A 20 4.24 -14.38 6.18
C ARG A 20 2.91 -14.55 5.45
N LYS A 21 1.83 -14.03 6.04
CA LYS A 21 0.47 -14.07 5.48
C LYS A 21 0.46 -13.54 4.03
N THR A 22 0.06 -14.39 3.09
CA THR A 22 -0.11 -14.04 1.67
C THR A 22 -1.60 -14.15 1.32
N VAL A 23 -2.19 -13.06 0.82
CA VAL A 23 -3.57 -13.02 0.35
C VAL A 23 -3.56 -13.32 -1.14
N VAL A 24 -4.14 -14.45 -1.53
CA VAL A 24 -4.30 -14.83 -2.95
C VAL A 24 -5.72 -14.43 -3.36
N THR A 25 -5.83 -13.34 -4.10
CA THR A 25 -7.10 -12.90 -4.68
C THR A 25 -7.25 -13.54 -6.05
N PRO A 26 -8.41 -14.16 -6.38
CA PRO A 26 -8.65 -14.68 -7.72
C PRO A 26 -8.58 -13.52 -8.72
N VAL A 27 -7.78 -13.69 -9.77
CA VAL A 27 -7.56 -12.68 -10.80
C VAL A 27 -8.90 -12.41 -11.49
N ARG A 28 -9.57 -11.29 -11.16
CA ARG A 28 -10.61 -10.73 -12.02
C ARG A 28 -9.92 -10.25 -13.29
N SER A 29 -10.47 -10.57 -14.46
CA SER A 29 -10.04 -10.03 -15.75
C SER A 29 -9.84 -8.52 -15.62
N GLY A 30 -8.59 -8.06 -15.67
CA GLY A 30 -8.20 -6.72 -15.19
C GLY A 30 -7.33 -6.76 -13.93
N GLY A 31 -6.56 -7.83 -13.75
CA GLY A 31 -5.66 -8.01 -12.62
C GLY A 31 -4.79 -6.78 -12.43
N GLU A 32 -4.92 -6.14 -11.27
CA GLU A 32 -3.83 -5.36 -10.71
C GLU A 32 -2.68 -6.33 -10.53
N ILE A 33 -1.85 -6.43 -11.57
CA ILE A 33 -0.52 -7.00 -11.48
C ILE A 33 0.12 -6.21 -10.36
N GLN A 34 0.31 -6.84 -9.19
CA GLN A 34 1.20 -6.28 -8.19
C GLN A 34 2.57 -6.26 -8.85
N VAL A 35 2.88 -5.13 -9.49
CA VAL A 35 4.18 -4.88 -10.06
C VAL A 35 5.13 -5.08 -8.89
N PRO A 36 6.06 -6.05 -8.95
CA PRO A 36 7.08 -6.17 -7.92
C PRO A 36 7.89 -4.88 -8.02
N THR A 37 7.51 -3.91 -7.20
CA THR A 37 8.21 -2.64 -7.12
C THR A 37 9.61 -2.99 -6.64
N ARG A 38 10.61 -2.76 -7.51
CA ARG A 38 12.02 -2.97 -7.20
C ARG A 38 12.54 -1.98 -6.16
N ALA A 39 11.74 -0.96 -5.81
CA ALA A 39 12.06 0.03 -4.80
C ALA A 39 11.62 -0.44 -3.41
N ASP A 40 12.41 -0.10 -2.40
CA ASP A 40 12.04 -0.32 -1.00
C ASP A 40 10.73 0.43 -0.69
N PRO A 41 9.65 -0.28 -0.26
CA PRO A 41 8.39 0.35 0.12
C PRO A 41 8.53 1.42 1.21
N ALA A 42 9.55 1.33 2.07
CA ALA A 42 9.82 2.35 3.09
C ALA A 42 10.30 3.65 2.45
N LEU A 43 11.24 3.58 1.50
CA LEU A 43 11.77 4.74 0.79
C LEU A 43 10.69 5.43 -0.04
N VAL A 44 9.85 4.66 -0.73
CA VAL A 44 8.74 5.22 -1.52
C VAL A 44 7.76 5.98 -0.63
N LYS A 45 7.44 5.44 0.54
CA LYS A 45 6.57 6.11 1.52
C LYS A 45 7.22 7.36 2.11
N ALA A 46 8.52 7.32 2.36
CA ALA A 46 9.26 8.47 2.87
C ALA A 46 9.24 9.62 1.86
N LEU A 47 9.60 9.35 0.61
CA LEU A 47 9.55 10.34 -0.48
C LEU A 47 8.14 10.92 -0.66
N ALA A 48 7.10 10.08 -0.68
CA ALA A 48 5.73 10.54 -0.80
C ALA A 48 5.31 11.48 0.35
N ARG A 49 5.79 11.21 1.58
CA ARG A 49 5.56 12.08 2.74
C ARG A 49 6.33 13.39 2.63
N ALA A 50 7.61 13.35 2.28
CA ALA A 50 8.45 14.53 2.15
C ALA A 50 7.84 15.52 1.14
N PHE A 51 7.48 15.07 -0.06
CA PHE A 51 6.85 15.91 -1.07
C PHE A 51 5.46 16.43 -0.66
N ARG A 52 4.68 15.64 0.10
CA ARG A 52 3.40 16.10 0.65
C ARG A 52 3.61 17.26 1.63
N TYR A 53 4.57 17.14 2.55
CA TYR A 53 4.83 18.18 3.54
C TYR A 53 5.45 19.43 2.91
N GLN A 54 6.33 19.27 1.93
CA GLN A 54 6.85 20.39 1.14
C GLN A 54 5.72 21.17 0.48
N ARG A 55 4.78 20.50 -0.21
CA ARG A 55 3.61 21.17 -0.80
C ARG A 55 2.76 21.91 0.22
N LEU A 56 2.58 21.36 1.41
CA LEU A 56 1.77 22.02 2.46
C LEU A 56 2.44 23.30 2.99
N LEU A 57 3.78 23.36 3.00
CA LEU A 57 4.53 24.59 3.29
C LEU A 57 4.45 25.58 2.11
N ASP A 58 4.63 25.09 0.88
CA ASP A 58 4.60 25.92 -0.33
C ASP A 58 3.22 26.55 -0.58
N GLU A 59 2.14 25.83 -0.26
CA GLU A 59 0.76 26.32 -0.32
C GLU A 59 0.45 27.32 0.82
N GLY A 60 1.39 27.59 1.73
CA GLY A 60 1.22 28.51 2.84
C GLY A 60 0.22 28.05 3.90
N ARG A 61 -0.16 26.76 3.89
CA ARG A 61 -1.12 26.19 4.86
C ARG A 61 -0.56 26.12 6.27
N TYR A 62 0.77 26.10 6.40
CA TYR A 62 1.48 26.14 7.67
C TYR A 62 2.63 27.14 7.55
N ALA A 63 2.85 27.95 8.58
CA ALA A 63 3.90 28.97 8.59
C ALA A 63 5.28 28.38 8.92
N SER A 64 5.32 27.20 9.58
CA SER A 64 6.58 26.54 9.91
C SER A 64 6.45 25.02 10.04
N ILE A 65 7.58 24.32 9.93
CA ILE A 65 7.69 22.86 10.15
C ILE A 65 7.21 22.49 11.56
N SER A 66 7.47 23.34 12.57
CA SER A 66 7.04 23.10 13.95
C SER A 66 5.51 23.12 14.10
N GLU A 67 4.84 24.03 13.42
CA GLU A 67 3.38 24.14 13.41
C GLU A 67 2.75 22.94 12.68
N MET A 68 3.32 22.57 11.54
CA MET A 68 2.90 21.37 10.80
C MET A 68 3.06 20.09 11.62
N ALA A 69 4.17 19.95 12.36
CA ALA A 69 4.43 18.83 13.25
C ALA A 69 3.33 18.69 14.33
N GLN A 70 2.94 19.80 14.94
CA GLN A 70 1.88 19.84 15.94
C GLN A 70 0.51 19.50 15.34
N ALA A 71 0.20 20.06 14.16
CA ALA A 71 -1.09 19.86 13.50
C ALA A 71 -1.30 18.41 13.02
N GLU A 72 -0.27 17.79 12.42
CA GLU A 72 -0.34 16.41 11.93
C GLU A 72 0.01 15.36 13.02
N ARG A 73 0.34 15.80 14.25
CA ARG A 73 0.78 14.96 15.39
C ARG A 73 1.98 14.08 15.07
N ILE A 74 2.94 14.68 14.39
CA ILE A 74 4.18 14.04 13.98
C ILE A 74 5.31 14.61 14.84
N GLU A 75 6.24 13.75 15.26
CA GLU A 75 7.42 14.19 16.01
C GLU A 75 8.26 15.13 15.13
N ARG A 76 8.73 16.25 15.70
CA ARG A 76 9.39 17.31 14.94
C ARG A 76 10.69 16.83 14.29
N GLY A 77 11.46 15.99 14.99
CA GLY A 77 12.67 15.34 14.47
C GLY A 77 12.38 14.42 13.30
N TYR A 78 11.25 13.71 13.30
CA TYR A 78 10.83 12.85 12.18
C TYR A 78 10.63 13.64 10.88
N LEU A 79 10.02 14.84 10.94
CA LEU A 79 9.90 15.72 9.78
C LEU A 79 11.23 16.31 9.32
N GLY A 80 12.19 16.51 10.23
CA GLY A 80 13.53 16.99 9.90
C GLY A 80 14.46 15.92 9.31
N SER A 81 14.12 14.63 9.49
CA SER A 81 14.91 13.49 8.99
C SER A 81 14.44 12.94 7.64
N LEU A 82 13.33 13.46 7.12
CA LEU A 82 12.69 13.07 5.86
C LEU A 82 13.29 13.83 4.67
#